data_AF-A0A847ZRI3-F1
#
_entry.id   AF-A0A847ZRI3-F1
#
_cell.length_a   1.000
_cell.length_b   1.000
_cell.length_c   1.000
_cell.angle_alpha   90.00
_cell.angle_beta   90.00
_cell.angle_gamma   90.00
#
_symmetry.space_group_name_H-M   'P 1'
#
loop_
_entity.id
_entity.type
_entity.pdbx_description
1 polymer ?
#
loop_
_entity_poly.entity_id
_entity_poly.type
_entity_poly.pdbx_seq_one_letter_code
_entity_poly.pdbx_strand_id
1 'polypeptide(L)'
;YTSPHLVKFHERIRLAGELISEADLTALLEECEVANGGDAITFFEIPTAAAFLAYARTPADYLILEVGLGGRLDATNVIERPRATAITSIGLDHQQFLGETIEQIAREKAGILKRGVPAIIGRMPPEARTAIESVADGVKAPLAIAGQDFDVFEQHGRLLFQDGDGLLDLPLPALKGAHQINNAGNAIALMRALRDDRIGEAQIALGLTSATWPARLQRLKGGALSHLLPSASELWLDGGHNADAGVVLADALSAMAKRDKKPLVLIWGMLNTKDASQFFRPLAKLASQVVTTTIPGEPNAIPAEQLAETVRALGCAASTASSVENAVRQAASLQPASRILICGSLYLAGHVLAAEEETEMSAVSGVARR
;
A
#
# COMPACT_ATOMS: atom_id res chain seq x y z
N TYR A 1 5.96 -1.67 12.11
CA TYR A 1 5.97 -0.24 11.79
C TYR A 1 5.64 -0.05 10.32
N THR A 2 4.63 0.76 10.02
CA THR A 2 4.16 1.01 8.65
C THR A 2 3.88 2.50 8.45
N SER A 3 3.93 2.97 7.20
CA SER A 3 3.58 4.36 6.89
C SER A 3 3.13 4.55 5.44
N PRO A 4 2.30 5.57 5.14
CA PRO A 4 1.58 6.43 6.08
C PRO A 4 0.42 5.67 6.78
N HIS A 5 -0.41 6.38 7.54
CA HIS A 5 -1.70 5.87 8.00
C HIS A 5 -2.83 6.33 7.07
N LEU A 6 -3.99 5.69 7.18
CA LEU A 6 -5.21 6.03 6.44
C LEU A 6 -6.17 6.86 7.29
N VAL A 7 -6.52 6.40 8.50
CA VAL A 7 -7.51 7.08 9.35
C VAL A 7 -6.86 7.59 10.63
N LYS A 8 -6.17 6.72 11.37
CA LYS A 8 -5.63 7.00 12.70
C LYS A 8 -4.12 6.86 12.69
N PHE A 9 -3.44 7.80 13.35
CA PHE A 9 -1.98 7.76 13.47
C PHE A 9 -1.45 6.44 14.06
N HIS A 10 -2.20 5.85 15.00
CA HIS A 10 -1.95 4.55 15.63
C HIS A 10 -1.67 3.42 14.64
N GLU A 11 -2.23 3.47 13.42
CA GLU A 11 -2.02 2.47 12.37
C GLU A 11 -0.54 2.27 12.02
N ARG A 12 0.31 3.28 12.27
CA ARG A 12 1.76 3.19 12.02
C ARG A 12 2.47 2.23 12.97
N ILE A 13 1.92 2.00 14.16
CA ILE A 13 2.59 1.27 15.26
C ILE A 13 1.70 0.12 15.72
N ARG A 14 2.14 -1.11 15.43
CA ARG A 14 1.48 -2.35 15.84
C ARG A 14 2.40 -3.13 16.78
N LEU A 15 1.94 -3.32 18.02
CA LEU A 15 2.65 -3.99 19.10
C LEU A 15 2.08 -5.40 19.26
N ALA A 16 2.88 -6.43 18.98
CA ALA A 16 2.51 -7.85 19.11
C ALA A 16 1.15 -8.23 18.47
N GLY A 17 0.77 -7.56 17.38
CA GLY A 17 -0.48 -7.81 16.65
C GLY A 17 -1.55 -6.74 16.81
N GLU A 18 -1.47 -5.90 17.85
CA GLU A 18 -2.48 -4.88 18.15
C GLU A 18 -1.98 -3.46 17.86
N LEU A 19 -2.89 -2.54 17.53
CA LEU A 19 -2.53 -1.13 17.40
C LEU A 19 -2.13 -0.55 18.75
N ILE A 20 -1.15 0.35 18.77
CA ILE A 20 -0.79 1.08 19.99
C ILE A 20 -2.00 1.88 20.50
N SER A 21 -2.15 1.98 21.82
CA SER A 21 -3.21 2.80 22.43
C SER A 21 -2.85 4.29 22.39
N GLU A 22 -3.85 5.17 22.46
CA GLU A 22 -3.65 6.63 22.53
C GLU A 22 -2.79 7.02 23.74
N ALA A 23 -3.08 6.43 24.91
CA ALA A 23 -2.36 6.72 26.15
C ALA A 23 -0.89 6.31 26.06
N ASP A 24 -0.61 5.11 25.52
CA ASP A 24 0.77 4.65 25.35
C ASP A 24 1.51 5.50 24.32
N LEU A 25 0.87 5.83 23.19
CA LEU A 25 1.47 6.67 22.16
C LEU A 25 1.81 8.06 22.69
N THR A 26 0.89 8.71 23.40
CA THR A 26 1.11 10.04 23.98
C THR A 26 2.26 10.01 24.98
N ALA A 27 2.26 9.04 25.91
CA ALA A 27 3.30 8.92 26.92
C ALA A 27 4.70 8.69 26.29
N LEU A 28 4.79 7.86 25.24
CA LEU A 28 6.04 7.61 24.54
C LEU A 28 6.53 8.83 23.74
N LEU A 29 5.61 9.57 23.11
CA LEU A 29 5.95 10.80 22.40
C LEU A 29 6.46 11.88 23.37
N GLU A 30 5.80 12.04 24.53
CA GLU A 30 6.24 12.96 25.59
C GLU A 30 7.63 12.57 26.11
N GLU A 31 7.88 11.29 26.34
CA GLU A 31 9.19 10.80 26.78
C GLU A 31 10.28 11.08 25.73
N CYS A 32 9.99 10.82 24.44
CA CYS A 32 10.91 11.12 23.36
C CYS A 32 11.16 12.62 23.20
N GLU A 33 10.15 13.47 23.38
CA GLU A 33 10.29 14.92 23.29
C GLU A 33 11.15 15.48 24.43
N VAL A 34 10.94 14.98 25.65
CA VAL A 34 11.80 15.33 26.80
C VAL A 34 13.25 14.91 26.54
N ALA A 35 13.46 13.70 26.00
CA ALA A 35 14.80 13.21 25.66
C ALA A 35 15.45 14.00 24.50
N ASN A 36 14.66 14.48 23.55
CA ASN A 36 15.11 15.31 22.43
C ASN A 36 15.55 16.71 22.88
N GLY A 37 15.11 17.19 24.04
CA GLY A 37 15.69 18.36 24.70
C GLY A 37 15.53 19.68 23.95
N GLY A 38 14.55 19.78 23.04
CA GLY A 38 14.30 20.96 22.20
C GLY A 38 15.15 21.04 20.93
N ASP A 39 15.92 20.00 20.59
CA ASP A 39 16.62 19.91 19.31
C ASP A 39 15.63 19.79 18.13
N ALA A 40 16.06 20.21 16.94
CA ALA A 40 15.23 20.10 15.75
C ALA A 40 15.00 18.63 15.39
N ILE A 41 13.73 18.22 15.36
CA ILE A 41 13.31 16.87 14.96
C ILE A 41 12.13 16.95 14.00
N THR A 42 12.15 16.11 12.96
CA THR A 42 11.08 16.11 11.97
C THR A 42 9.84 15.35 12.45
N PHE A 43 8.71 15.62 11.79
CA PHE A 43 7.46 14.86 11.99
C PHE A 43 7.63 13.34 11.77
N PHE A 44 8.62 12.91 11.00
CA PHE A 44 8.86 11.48 10.77
C PHE A 44 9.84 10.88 11.79
N GLU A 45 10.82 11.63 12.28
CA GLU A 45 11.80 11.15 13.23
C GLU A 45 11.21 10.94 14.63
N ILE A 46 10.47 11.91 15.18
CA ILE A 46 9.95 11.79 16.56
C ILE A 46 9.02 10.58 16.75
N PRO A 47 8.08 10.25 15.84
CA PRO A 47 7.22 9.10 16.02
C PRO A 47 7.94 7.79 15.69
N THR A 48 8.97 7.82 14.83
CA THR A 48 9.83 6.65 14.60
C THR A 48 10.61 6.30 15.87
N ALA A 49 11.12 7.31 16.58
CA ALA A 49 11.78 7.12 17.89
C ALA A 49 10.81 6.56 18.94
N ALA A 50 9.60 7.13 19.05
CA ALA A 50 8.55 6.62 19.94
C ALA A 50 8.15 5.19 19.59
N ALA A 51 8.05 4.84 18.30
CA ALA A 51 7.78 3.48 17.85
C ALA A 51 8.91 2.52 18.28
N PHE A 52 10.18 2.89 18.11
CA PHE A 52 11.30 2.07 18.57
C PHE A 52 11.29 1.86 20.08
N LEU A 53 10.97 2.88 20.86
CA LEU A 53 10.81 2.76 22.31
C LEU A 53 9.67 1.80 22.67
N ALA A 54 8.54 1.88 21.97
CA ALA A 54 7.42 0.95 22.13
C ALA A 54 7.84 -0.51 21.83
N TYR A 55 8.55 -0.74 20.73
CA TYR A 55 9.03 -2.07 20.34
C TYR A 55 10.08 -2.61 21.31
N ALA A 56 10.96 -1.76 21.85
CA ALA A 56 11.94 -2.17 22.85
C ALA A 56 11.29 -2.61 24.17
N ARG A 57 10.10 -2.06 24.50
CA ARG A 57 9.34 -2.37 25.71
C ARG A 57 8.31 -3.49 25.52
N THR A 58 8.02 -3.87 24.29
CA THR A 58 7.04 -4.91 23.96
C THR A 58 7.74 -6.17 23.46
N PRO A 59 7.66 -7.30 24.18
CA PRO A 59 8.24 -8.56 23.72
C PRO A 59 7.64 -9.00 22.37
N ALA A 60 8.49 -9.32 21.41
CA ALA A 60 8.13 -9.91 20.12
C ALA A 60 9.31 -10.70 19.54
N ASP A 61 9.03 -11.75 18.75
CA ASP A 61 10.06 -12.52 18.04
C ASP A 61 10.69 -11.72 16.90
N TYR A 62 9.86 -10.96 16.17
CA TYR A 62 10.27 -10.20 15.00
C TYR A 62 9.61 -8.82 14.97
N LEU A 63 10.35 -7.85 14.45
CA LEU A 63 9.87 -6.53 14.13
C LEU A 63 9.98 -6.32 12.62
N ILE A 64 8.86 -5.99 11.97
CA ILE A 64 8.82 -5.58 10.57
C ILE A 64 8.82 -4.05 10.52
N LEU A 65 9.80 -3.48 9.83
CA LEU A 65 9.99 -2.04 9.66
C LEU A 65 9.84 -1.67 8.19
N GLU A 66 8.77 -0.97 7.86
CA GLU A 66 8.63 -0.27 6.59
C GLU A 66 9.44 1.03 6.62
N VAL A 67 10.27 1.22 5.60
CA VAL A 67 10.99 2.46 5.36
C VAL A 67 10.01 3.55 4.96
N GLY A 68 10.11 4.75 5.54
CA GLY A 68 9.23 5.87 5.21
C GLY A 68 9.49 6.43 3.81
N LEU A 69 10.71 6.90 3.57
CA LEU A 69 11.11 7.49 2.31
C LEU A 69 12.57 7.15 1.97
N GLY A 70 12.79 6.68 0.74
CA GLY A 70 14.14 6.34 0.30
C GLY A 70 14.66 5.10 1.02
N GLY A 71 15.63 5.28 1.91
CA GLY A 71 16.22 4.20 2.71
C GLY A 71 17.48 4.63 3.44
N ARG A 72 18.47 5.15 2.72
CA ARG A 72 19.78 5.53 3.27
C ARG A 72 19.68 6.50 4.44
N LEU A 73 18.88 7.56 4.29
CA LEU A 73 18.69 8.60 5.30
C LEU A 73 17.32 8.52 6.01
N ASP A 74 16.63 7.41 5.88
CA ASP A 74 15.33 7.23 6.54
C ASP A 74 15.51 7.03 8.06
N ALA A 75 14.59 7.57 8.86
CA ALA A 75 14.63 7.44 10.32
C ALA A 75 14.64 5.98 10.81
N THR A 76 14.12 5.05 10.02
CA THR A 76 14.15 3.61 10.34
C THR A 76 15.52 2.97 10.13
N ASN A 77 16.43 3.60 9.38
CA ASN A 77 17.72 3.02 8.99
C ASN A 77 18.80 3.07 10.09
N VAL A 78 18.39 3.24 11.35
CA VAL A 78 19.25 3.21 12.54
C VAL A 78 19.53 1.79 13.04
N ILE A 79 18.84 0.77 12.49
CA ILE A 79 19.10 -0.63 12.84
C ILE A 79 20.41 -1.08 12.19
N GLU A 80 21.43 -1.35 13.01
CA GLU A 80 22.77 -1.72 12.52
C GLU A 80 22.77 -3.09 11.83
N ARG A 81 22.08 -4.07 12.42
CA ARG A 81 22.04 -5.46 11.93
C ARG A 81 20.61 -6.02 11.93
N PRO A 82 19.76 -5.63 10.96
CA PRO A 82 18.48 -6.30 10.75
C PRO A 82 18.72 -7.77 10.36
N ARG A 83 17.73 -8.63 10.63
CA ARG A 83 17.84 -10.06 10.30
C ARG A 83 17.85 -10.32 8.80
N ALA A 84 17.10 -9.52 8.05
CA ALA A 84 17.07 -9.46 6.61
C ALA A 84 16.51 -8.11 6.15
N THR A 85 16.75 -7.72 4.92
CA THR A 85 16.17 -6.51 4.29
C THR A 85 15.48 -6.86 2.98
N ALA A 86 14.58 -6.01 2.50
CA ALA A 86 13.89 -6.21 1.24
C ALA A 86 13.69 -4.90 0.47
N ILE A 87 13.89 -4.94 -0.84
CA ILE A 87 13.55 -3.86 -1.77
C ILE A 87 12.56 -4.46 -2.78
N THR A 88 11.28 -4.12 -2.63
CA THR A 88 10.18 -4.82 -3.32
C THR A 88 10.05 -4.47 -4.79
N SER A 89 10.22 -3.19 -5.12
CA SER A 89 10.14 -2.64 -6.48
C SER A 89 10.80 -1.26 -6.53
N ILE A 90 11.17 -0.82 -7.73
CA ILE A 90 11.66 0.53 -7.99
C ILE A 90 10.86 1.13 -9.15
N GLY A 91 10.39 2.35 -8.95
CA GLY A 91 9.68 3.16 -9.92
C GLY A 91 9.97 4.64 -9.67
N LEU A 92 9.48 5.51 -10.56
CA LEU A 92 9.63 6.96 -10.41
C LEU A 92 8.59 7.46 -9.40
N ASP A 93 9.04 7.75 -8.19
CA ASP A 93 8.25 8.44 -7.16
C ASP A 93 9.16 9.30 -6.28
N HIS A 94 8.59 10.33 -5.66
CA HIS A 94 9.31 11.24 -4.77
C HIS A 94 10.61 11.83 -5.37
N GLN A 95 10.59 12.17 -6.66
CA GLN A 95 11.78 12.60 -7.41
C GLN A 95 12.49 13.82 -6.80
N GLN A 96 11.74 14.71 -6.14
CA GLN A 96 12.28 15.86 -5.41
C GLN A 96 13.23 15.48 -4.26
N PHE A 97 13.10 14.26 -3.72
CA PHE A 97 13.89 13.78 -2.58
C PHE A 97 14.87 12.67 -2.97
N LEU A 98 14.47 11.78 -3.89
CA LEU A 98 15.20 10.54 -4.18
C LEU A 98 16.04 10.61 -5.47
N GLY A 99 15.84 11.63 -6.29
CA GLY A 99 16.48 11.80 -7.60
C GLY A 99 15.51 11.62 -8.77
N GLU A 100 15.97 12.00 -9.94
CA GLU A 100 15.16 12.04 -11.17
C GLU A 100 15.24 10.76 -11.98
N THR A 101 16.17 9.86 -11.66
CA THR A 101 16.38 8.60 -12.38
C THR A 101 16.13 7.37 -11.52
N ILE A 102 15.74 6.27 -12.17
CA ILE A 102 15.57 4.96 -11.53
C ILE A 102 16.84 4.52 -10.78
N GLU A 103 18.02 4.79 -11.35
CA GLU A 103 19.30 4.46 -10.71
C GLU A 103 19.52 5.23 -9.39
N GLN A 104 19.23 6.54 -9.37
CA GLN A 104 19.37 7.36 -8.17
C GLN A 104 18.43 6.88 -7.05
N ILE A 105 17.17 6.65 -7.40
CA ILE A 105 16.15 6.14 -6.48
C ILE A 105 16.55 4.76 -5.93
N ALA A 106 17.08 3.88 -6.78
CA ALA A 106 17.56 2.56 -6.40
C ALA A 106 18.74 2.62 -5.43
N ARG A 107 19.72 3.51 -5.66
CA ARG A 107 20.86 3.71 -4.74
C ARG A 107 20.41 4.21 -3.38
N GLU A 108 19.46 5.13 -3.34
CA GLU A 108 18.93 5.67 -2.08
C GLU A 108 18.21 4.59 -1.26
N LYS A 109 17.39 3.76 -1.92
CA LYS A 109 16.71 2.60 -1.31
C LYS A 109 17.70 1.52 -0.87
N ALA A 110 18.75 1.27 -1.65
CA ALA A 110 19.82 0.33 -1.30
C ALA A 110 20.62 0.73 -0.05
N GLY A 111 20.46 1.95 0.47
CA GLY A 111 21.08 2.36 1.72
C GLY A 111 20.61 1.59 2.96
N ILE A 112 19.53 0.81 2.86
CA ILE A 112 19.12 -0.11 3.94
C ILE A 112 19.94 -1.40 3.96
N LEU A 113 20.68 -1.72 2.90
CA LEU A 113 21.51 -2.92 2.84
C LEU A 113 22.62 -2.83 3.88
N LYS A 114 22.78 -3.87 4.70
CA LYS A 114 23.77 -3.93 5.78
C LYS A 114 24.76 -5.06 5.54
N ARG A 115 25.97 -4.88 6.07
CA ARG A 115 27.09 -5.79 5.83
C ARG A 115 26.80 -7.22 6.31
N GLY A 116 26.87 -8.18 5.39
CA GLY A 116 26.61 -9.60 5.67
C GLY A 116 25.16 -9.91 6.02
N VAL A 117 24.23 -8.97 5.87
CA VAL A 117 22.80 -9.18 6.11
C VAL A 117 22.14 -9.60 4.79
N PRO A 118 21.37 -10.70 4.75
CA PRO A 118 20.69 -11.13 3.54
C PRO A 118 19.65 -10.10 3.09
N ALA A 119 19.58 -9.87 1.79
CA ALA A 119 18.69 -8.89 1.20
C ALA A 119 17.92 -9.45 0.00
N ILE A 120 16.61 -9.23 0.00
CA ILE A 120 15.70 -9.68 -1.04
C ILE A 120 15.45 -8.51 -1.98
N ILE A 121 15.60 -8.74 -3.28
CA ILE A 121 15.25 -7.74 -4.28
C ILE A 121 14.17 -8.29 -5.21
N GLY A 122 13.07 -7.56 -5.34
CA GLY A 122 11.95 -7.94 -6.19
C GLY A 122 12.22 -7.68 -7.68
N ARG A 123 11.20 -7.91 -8.51
CA ARG A 123 11.28 -7.64 -9.95
C ARG A 123 11.30 -6.13 -10.19
N MET A 124 12.32 -5.63 -10.89
CA MET A 124 12.55 -4.20 -11.12
C MET A 124 13.31 -3.96 -12.43
N PRO A 125 13.38 -2.72 -12.94
CA PRO A 125 14.14 -2.39 -14.15
C PRO A 125 15.62 -2.77 -14.03
N PRO A 126 16.31 -3.12 -15.14
CA PRO A 126 17.72 -3.50 -15.12
C PRO A 126 18.64 -2.46 -14.46
N GLU A 127 18.41 -1.17 -14.73
CA GLU A 127 19.20 -0.08 -14.17
C GLU A 127 19.04 0.05 -12.65
N ALA A 128 17.85 -0.22 -12.10
CA ALA A 128 17.63 -0.27 -10.66
C ALA A 128 18.41 -1.44 -10.04
N ARG A 129 18.29 -2.61 -10.68
CA ARG A 129 18.94 -3.84 -10.23
C ARG A 129 20.45 -3.66 -10.18
N THR A 130 21.07 -3.17 -11.25
CA THR A 130 22.53 -2.91 -11.30
C THR A 130 22.97 -1.93 -10.21
N ALA A 131 22.17 -0.89 -9.93
CA ALA A 131 22.51 0.06 -8.87
C ALA A 131 22.48 -0.60 -7.48
N ILE A 132 21.50 -1.45 -7.21
CA ILE A 132 21.36 -2.18 -5.94
C ILE A 132 22.46 -3.23 -5.79
N GLU A 133 22.78 -3.99 -6.84
CA GLU A 133 23.89 -4.96 -6.87
C GLU A 133 25.22 -4.26 -6.54
N SER A 134 25.49 -3.11 -7.15
CA SER A 134 26.70 -2.31 -6.85
C SER A 134 26.80 -1.90 -5.38
N VAL A 135 25.69 -1.49 -4.75
CA VAL A 135 25.67 -1.15 -3.32
C VAL A 135 25.84 -2.40 -2.46
N ALA A 136 25.15 -3.49 -2.81
CA ALA A 136 25.24 -4.76 -2.12
C ALA A 136 26.66 -5.33 -2.10
N ASP A 137 27.37 -5.26 -3.22
CA ASP A 137 28.78 -5.66 -3.32
C ASP A 137 29.68 -4.84 -2.39
N GLY A 138 29.46 -3.52 -2.35
CA GLY A 138 30.20 -2.61 -1.48
C GLY A 138 30.05 -2.93 0.01
N VAL A 139 28.85 -3.32 0.44
CA VAL A 139 28.60 -3.73 1.83
C VAL A 139 28.74 -5.24 2.04
N LYS A 140 28.93 -6.04 0.99
CA LYS A 140 28.90 -7.52 1.03
C LYS A 140 27.58 -8.07 1.58
N ALA A 141 26.45 -7.54 1.13
CA ALA A 141 25.12 -8.06 1.46
C ALA A 141 24.79 -9.23 0.50
N PRO A 142 24.52 -10.45 1.00
CA PRO A 142 24.06 -11.55 0.15
C PRO A 142 22.69 -11.24 -0.45
N LEU A 143 22.60 -11.21 -1.77
CA LEU A 143 21.34 -10.93 -2.47
C LEU A 143 20.59 -12.21 -2.82
N ALA A 144 19.26 -12.14 -2.72
CA ALA A 144 18.31 -13.06 -3.36
C ALA A 144 17.44 -12.24 -4.32
N ILE A 145 17.53 -12.54 -5.62
CA ILE A 145 17.00 -11.72 -6.70
C ILE A 145 15.81 -12.43 -7.37
N ALA A 146 14.66 -11.76 -7.42
CA ALA A 146 13.48 -12.26 -8.10
C ALA A 146 13.73 -12.43 -9.61
N GLY A 147 13.36 -13.58 -10.16
CA GLY A 147 13.63 -13.97 -11.54
C GLY A 147 15.04 -14.51 -11.79
N GLN A 148 15.86 -14.66 -10.74
CA GLN A 148 17.17 -15.33 -10.83
C GLN A 148 17.33 -16.38 -9.73
N ASP A 149 17.29 -15.96 -8.46
CA ASP A 149 17.54 -16.84 -7.32
C ASP A 149 16.24 -17.43 -6.75
N PHE A 150 15.12 -16.72 -6.98
CA PHE A 150 13.77 -17.24 -6.75
C PHE A 150 12.80 -16.73 -7.81
N ASP A 151 11.69 -17.44 -8.01
CA ASP A 151 10.59 -17.00 -8.86
C ASP A 151 9.24 -17.24 -8.18
N VAL A 152 8.23 -16.42 -8.53
CA VAL A 152 6.86 -16.53 -8.06
C VAL A 152 5.89 -16.25 -9.20
N PHE A 153 4.88 -17.11 -9.37
CA PHE A 153 3.86 -16.94 -10.40
C PHE A 153 2.56 -17.66 -10.05
N GLU A 154 1.46 -17.21 -10.67
CA GLU A 154 0.18 -17.91 -10.59
C GLU A 154 0.12 -19.03 -11.64
N GLN A 155 -0.22 -20.25 -11.21
CA GLN A 155 -0.51 -21.36 -12.11
C GLN A 155 -1.73 -22.14 -11.60
N HIS A 156 -2.72 -22.35 -12.48
CA HIS A 156 -3.97 -23.07 -12.16
C HIS A 156 -4.69 -22.57 -10.88
N GLY A 157 -4.66 -21.25 -10.62
CA GLY A 157 -5.30 -20.66 -9.45
C GLY A 157 -4.56 -20.89 -8.13
N ARG A 158 -3.27 -21.24 -8.19
CA ARG A 158 -2.37 -21.39 -7.05
C ARG A 158 -1.13 -20.53 -7.23
N LEU A 159 -0.49 -20.15 -6.11
CA LEU A 159 0.78 -19.43 -6.12
C LEU A 159 1.90 -20.44 -6.05
N LEU A 160 2.75 -20.48 -7.08
CA LEU A 160 3.97 -21.26 -7.06
C LEU A 160 5.13 -20.34 -6.73
N PHE A 161 5.92 -20.73 -5.73
CA PHE A 161 7.18 -20.09 -5.37
C PHE A 161 8.30 -21.12 -5.50
N GLN A 162 9.38 -20.78 -6.18
CA GLN A 162 10.54 -21.66 -6.34
C GLN A 162 11.83 -20.91 -6.00
N ASP A 163 12.73 -21.58 -5.29
CA ASP A 163 14.08 -21.11 -4.99
C ASP A 163 15.06 -22.29 -4.96
N GLY A 164 16.28 -22.07 -4.46
CA GLY A 164 17.28 -23.12 -4.30
C GLY A 164 16.91 -24.23 -3.29
N ASP A 165 15.92 -24.00 -2.42
CA ASP A 165 15.46 -24.99 -1.42
C ASP A 165 14.29 -25.83 -1.94
N GLY A 166 13.66 -25.43 -3.04
CA GLY A 166 12.64 -26.22 -3.74
C GLY A 166 11.41 -25.41 -4.15
N LEU A 167 10.33 -26.13 -4.44
CA LEU A 167 9.04 -25.57 -4.86
C LEU A 167 8.05 -25.56 -3.67
N LEU A 168 7.34 -24.44 -3.50
CA LEU A 168 6.17 -24.31 -2.66
C LEU A 168 4.92 -24.13 -3.53
N ASP A 169 3.88 -24.92 -3.24
CA ASP A 169 2.58 -24.84 -3.90
C ASP A 169 1.51 -24.31 -2.95
N LEU A 170 1.29 -23.00 -2.99
CA LEU A 170 0.57 -22.25 -1.97
C LEU A 170 -0.80 -21.75 -2.48
N PRO A 171 -1.76 -21.47 -1.58
CA PRO A 171 -2.96 -20.73 -1.97
C PRO A 171 -2.59 -19.34 -2.48
N LEU A 172 -3.46 -18.78 -3.35
CA LEU A 172 -3.31 -17.38 -3.77
C LEU A 172 -3.46 -16.41 -2.59
N PRO A 173 -2.75 -15.27 -2.60
CA PRO A 173 -2.89 -14.26 -1.57
C PRO A 173 -4.33 -13.70 -1.53
N ALA A 174 -4.75 -13.30 -0.33
CA ALA A 174 -6.04 -12.66 -0.11
C ALA A 174 -6.15 -11.34 -0.89
N LEU A 175 -5.05 -10.56 -0.91
CA LEU A 175 -4.92 -9.30 -1.62
C LEU A 175 -5.00 -9.50 -3.14
N LYS A 176 -5.74 -8.63 -3.81
CA LYS A 176 -6.05 -8.77 -5.25
C LYS A 176 -5.05 -8.00 -6.12
N GLY A 177 -4.84 -8.53 -7.33
CA GLY A 177 -3.98 -7.95 -8.36
C GLY A 177 -2.71 -8.77 -8.58
N ALA A 178 -2.23 -8.82 -9.84
CA ALA A 178 -1.06 -9.63 -10.21
C ALA A 178 0.21 -9.21 -9.45
N HIS A 179 0.36 -7.92 -9.15
CA HIS A 179 1.47 -7.40 -8.34
C HIS A 179 1.50 -8.02 -6.92
N GLN A 180 0.38 -8.47 -6.37
CA GLN A 180 0.34 -9.11 -5.06
C GLN A 180 0.98 -10.51 -5.08
N ILE A 181 1.06 -11.17 -6.24
CA ILE A 181 1.83 -12.40 -6.41
C ILE A 181 3.33 -12.10 -6.23
N ASN A 182 3.82 -11.02 -6.81
CA ASN A 182 5.21 -10.57 -6.63
C ASN A 182 5.48 -10.15 -5.18
N ASN A 183 4.57 -9.41 -4.55
CA ASN A 183 4.70 -9.03 -3.13
C ASN A 183 4.73 -10.26 -2.22
N ALA A 184 3.87 -11.24 -2.49
CA ALA A 184 3.87 -12.53 -1.80
C ALA A 184 5.20 -13.27 -1.97
N GLY A 185 5.74 -13.34 -3.19
CA GLY A 185 7.05 -13.97 -3.41
C GLY A 185 8.18 -13.27 -2.68
N ASN A 186 8.20 -11.93 -2.67
CA ASN A 186 9.18 -11.16 -1.90
C ASN A 186 9.07 -11.47 -0.39
N ALA A 187 7.84 -11.56 0.14
CA ALA A 187 7.61 -11.91 1.54
C ALA A 187 8.06 -13.35 1.86
N ILE A 188 7.78 -14.32 0.98
CA ILE A 188 8.22 -15.71 1.12
C ILE A 188 9.76 -15.80 1.09
N ALA A 189 10.41 -15.13 0.15
CA ALA A 189 11.87 -15.07 0.08
C ALA A 189 12.48 -14.45 1.35
N LEU A 190 11.83 -13.41 1.90
CA LEU A 190 12.24 -12.80 3.17
C LEU A 190 12.11 -13.80 4.33
N MET A 191 11.02 -14.54 4.40
CA MET A 191 10.84 -15.60 5.41
C MET A 191 11.88 -16.73 5.26
N ARG A 192 12.18 -17.17 4.03
CA ARG A 192 13.24 -18.14 3.76
C ARG A 192 14.60 -17.66 4.26
N ALA A 193 14.92 -16.39 4.08
CA ALA A 193 16.17 -15.80 4.56
C ALA A 193 16.29 -15.75 6.10
N LEU A 194 15.17 -15.74 6.84
CA LEU A 194 15.20 -15.79 8.31
C LEU A 194 15.69 -17.13 8.86
N ARG A 195 15.53 -18.21 8.09
CA ARG A 195 15.87 -19.59 8.48
C ARG A 195 15.23 -19.99 9.82
N ASP A 196 13.96 -19.62 10.00
CA ASP A 196 13.17 -19.95 11.18
C ASP A 196 12.31 -21.19 10.92
N ASP A 197 12.68 -22.30 11.56
CA ASP A 197 12.00 -23.59 11.41
C ASP A 197 10.55 -23.58 11.94
N ARG A 198 10.15 -22.54 12.70
CA ARG A 198 8.77 -22.34 13.14
C ARG A 198 7.85 -21.90 11.99
N ILE A 199 8.40 -21.37 10.90
CA ILE A 199 7.65 -20.83 9.76
C ILE A 199 7.70 -21.82 8.60
N GLY A 200 6.81 -22.82 8.64
CA GLY A 200 6.64 -23.80 7.58
C GLY A 200 5.65 -23.36 6.50
N GLU A 201 5.42 -24.25 5.52
CA GLU A 201 4.46 -24.05 4.42
C GLU A 201 3.05 -23.69 4.93
N ALA A 202 2.60 -24.33 6.01
CA ALA A 202 1.30 -24.04 6.62
C ALA A 202 1.20 -22.61 7.15
N GLN A 203 2.24 -22.09 7.81
CA GLN A 203 2.27 -20.71 8.31
C GLN A 203 2.32 -19.70 7.16
N ILE A 204 3.07 -20.01 6.10
CA ILE A 204 3.13 -19.18 4.89
C ILE A 204 1.74 -19.14 4.23
N ALA A 205 1.10 -20.29 4.03
CA ALA A 205 -0.24 -20.39 3.46
C ALA A 205 -1.29 -19.62 4.27
N LEU A 206 -1.21 -19.71 5.61
CA LEU A 206 -2.06 -18.91 6.49
C LEU A 206 -1.82 -17.41 6.30
N GLY A 207 -0.56 -16.96 6.36
CA GLY A 207 -0.21 -15.55 6.17
C GLY A 207 -0.68 -14.98 4.83
N LEU A 208 -0.55 -15.75 3.74
CA LEU A 208 -1.04 -15.35 2.42
C LEU A 208 -2.56 -15.15 2.39
N THR A 209 -3.31 -16.04 3.05
CA THR A 209 -4.79 -16.03 3.01
C THR A 209 -5.43 -15.15 4.08
N SER A 210 -4.69 -14.79 5.13
CA SER A 210 -5.17 -13.90 6.20
C SER A 210 -4.65 -12.46 6.09
N ALA A 211 -3.72 -12.17 5.17
CA ALA A 211 -3.18 -10.83 5.00
C ALA A 211 -4.27 -9.83 4.65
N THR A 212 -4.39 -8.79 5.48
CA THR A 212 -5.27 -7.64 5.26
C THR A 212 -4.43 -6.39 5.05
N TRP A 213 -4.77 -5.62 4.02
CA TRP A 213 -4.15 -4.32 3.79
C TRP A 213 -5.23 -3.34 3.30
N PRO A 214 -5.72 -2.44 4.17
CA PRO A 214 -6.79 -1.52 3.80
C PRO A 214 -6.40 -0.63 2.61
N ALA A 215 -7.38 -0.28 1.79
CA ALA A 215 -7.21 0.53 0.58
C ALA A 215 -6.19 -0.04 -0.45
N ARG A 216 -6.07 -1.37 -0.56
CA ARG A 216 -5.36 -2.05 -1.66
C ARG A 216 -6.30 -2.96 -2.43
N LEU A 217 -6.96 -2.39 -3.44
CA LEU A 217 -8.06 -2.96 -4.19
C LEU A 217 -9.04 -3.72 -3.27
N GLN A 218 -9.40 -3.06 -2.17
CA GLN A 218 -10.22 -3.60 -1.10
C GLN A 218 -11.68 -3.56 -1.52
N ARG A 219 -12.38 -4.69 -1.41
CA ARG A 219 -13.84 -4.71 -1.58
C ARG A 219 -14.50 -4.22 -0.31
N LEU A 220 -15.30 -3.17 -0.40
CA LEU A 220 -16.12 -2.67 0.71
C LEU A 220 -17.47 -3.40 0.70
N LYS A 221 -17.90 -3.89 1.87
CA LYS A 221 -19.14 -4.65 2.03
C LYS A 221 -19.80 -4.30 3.36
N GLY A 222 -21.08 -3.99 3.33
CA GLY A 222 -21.91 -3.86 4.53
C GLY A 222 -21.72 -2.56 5.33
N GLY A 223 -20.97 -1.58 4.82
CA GLY A 223 -20.90 -0.22 5.40
C GLY A 223 -21.73 0.81 4.65
N ALA A 224 -21.79 2.04 5.18
CA ALA A 224 -22.71 3.10 4.76
C ALA A 224 -22.70 3.37 3.27
N LEU A 225 -21.52 3.45 2.63
CA LEU A 225 -21.43 3.73 1.20
C LEU A 225 -21.85 2.52 0.37
N SER A 226 -21.53 1.31 0.81
CA SER A 226 -21.94 0.09 0.12
C SER A 226 -23.46 -0.11 0.13
N HIS A 227 -24.17 0.40 1.15
CA HIS A 227 -25.64 0.38 1.23
C HIS A 227 -26.33 1.33 0.26
N LEU A 228 -25.60 2.29 -0.32
CA LEU A 228 -26.13 3.20 -1.33
C LEU A 228 -26.18 2.55 -2.72
N LEU A 229 -25.58 1.37 -2.88
CA LEU A 229 -25.45 0.70 -4.16
C LEU A 229 -26.59 -0.28 -4.43
N PRO A 230 -26.98 -0.48 -5.70
CA PRO A 230 -27.79 -1.61 -6.11
C PRO A 230 -27.15 -2.94 -5.70
N SER A 231 -27.95 -3.96 -5.40
CA SER A 231 -27.48 -5.28 -4.96
C SER A 231 -26.56 -5.99 -5.97
N ALA A 232 -26.66 -5.62 -7.25
CA ALA A 232 -25.84 -6.16 -8.33
C ALA A 232 -24.52 -5.39 -8.55
N SER A 233 -24.28 -4.31 -7.81
CA SER A 233 -23.07 -3.49 -7.91
C SER A 233 -22.02 -3.87 -6.86
N GLU A 234 -20.79 -3.44 -7.10
CA GLU A 234 -19.64 -3.68 -6.23
C GLU A 234 -18.95 -2.37 -5.90
N LEU A 235 -18.57 -2.17 -4.63
CA LEU A 235 -17.73 -1.06 -4.21
C LEU A 235 -16.31 -1.54 -3.90
N TRP A 236 -15.33 -0.87 -4.50
CA TRP A 236 -13.92 -1.14 -4.32
C TRP A 236 -13.18 0.14 -3.94
N LEU A 237 -12.08 -0.01 -3.19
CA LEU A 237 -11.26 1.08 -2.71
C LEU A 237 -9.77 0.80 -2.95
N ASP A 238 -9.05 1.79 -3.49
CA ASP A 238 -7.60 1.72 -3.64
C ASP A 238 -6.90 3.08 -3.40
N GLY A 239 -5.81 3.09 -2.64
CA GLY A 239 -5.04 4.29 -2.31
C GLY A 239 -3.88 4.60 -3.28
N GLY A 240 -3.77 3.87 -4.39
CA GLY A 240 -2.80 4.12 -5.45
C GLY A 240 -2.95 5.52 -6.04
N HIS A 241 -1.82 6.20 -6.27
CA HIS A 241 -1.82 7.65 -6.56
C HIS A 241 -0.63 8.11 -7.42
N ASN A 242 0.09 7.19 -8.07
CA ASN A 242 1.20 7.50 -8.98
C ASN A 242 1.04 6.73 -10.31
N ALA A 243 1.87 7.05 -11.31
CA ALA A 243 1.75 6.45 -12.65
C ALA A 243 1.77 4.91 -12.62
N ASP A 244 2.68 4.33 -11.83
CA ASP A 244 2.80 2.88 -11.65
C ASP A 244 1.54 2.27 -11.04
N ALA A 245 0.96 2.92 -10.03
CA ALA A 245 -0.31 2.50 -9.44
C ALA A 245 -1.47 2.53 -10.44
N GLY A 246 -1.50 3.52 -11.34
CA GLY A 246 -2.47 3.59 -12.43
C GLY A 246 -2.39 2.38 -13.37
N VAL A 247 -1.17 1.96 -13.73
CA VAL A 247 -0.92 0.75 -14.54
C VAL A 247 -1.36 -0.50 -13.79
N VAL A 248 -0.90 -0.65 -12.54
CA VAL A 248 -1.21 -1.81 -11.70
C VAL A 248 -2.72 -1.97 -11.48
N LEU A 249 -3.44 -0.86 -11.25
CA LEU A 249 -4.89 -0.85 -11.13
C LEU A 249 -5.57 -1.22 -12.44
N ALA A 250 -5.13 -0.67 -13.57
CA ALA A 250 -5.70 -0.98 -14.87
C ALA A 250 -5.56 -2.48 -15.22
N ASP A 251 -4.41 -3.09 -14.90
CA ASP A 251 -4.19 -4.52 -15.11
C ASP A 251 -5.11 -5.38 -14.23
N ALA A 252 -5.23 -5.03 -12.95
CA ALA A 252 -6.11 -5.73 -12.02
C ALA A 252 -7.59 -5.63 -12.45
N LEU A 253 -8.05 -4.43 -12.81
CA LEU A 253 -9.41 -4.18 -13.27
C LEU A 253 -9.69 -4.88 -14.61
N SER A 254 -8.72 -4.92 -15.52
CA SER A 254 -8.81 -5.66 -16.78
C SER A 254 -8.98 -7.16 -16.54
N ALA A 255 -8.24 -7.73 -15.58
CA ALA A 255 -8.37 -9.13 -15.20
C ALA A 255 -9.76 -9.42 -14.58
N MET A 256 -10.28 -8.50 -13.77
CA MET A 256 -11.63 -8.60 -13.21
C MET A 256 -12.70 -8.52 -14.30
N ALA A 257 -12.56 -7.59 -15.26
CA ALA A 257 -13.49 -7.42 -16.38
C ALA A 257 -13.58 -8.64 -17.30
N LYS A 258 -12.48 -9.40 -17.45
CA LYS A 258 -12.47 -10.69 -18.19
C LYS A 258 -13.32 -11.76 -17.50
N ARG A 259 -13.37 -11.77 -16.16
CA ARG A 259 -14.16 -12.71 -15.37
C ARG A 259 -15.62 -12.29 -15.27
N ASP A 260 -15.86 -10.99 -15.16
CA ASP A 260 -17.17 -10.40 -14.95
C ASP A 260 -17.27 -9.01 -15.59
N LYS A 261 -18.12 -8.90 -16.63
CA LYS A 261 -18.22 -7.76 -17.56
C LYS A 261 -19.01 -6.56 -17.03
N LYS A 262 -19.13 -6.40 -15.71
CA LYS A 262 -19.74 -5.19 -15.12
C LYS A 262 -19.01 -3.92 -15.62
N PRO A 263 -19.74 -2.88 -16.08
CA PRO A 263 -19.16 -1.58 -16.39
C PRO A 263 -18.39 -1.01 -15.20
N LEU A 264 -17.25 -0.37 -15.49
CA LEU A 264 -16.39 0.26 -14.48
C LEU A 264 -16.74 1.75 -14.35
N VAL A 265 -17.19 2.15 -13.17
CA VAL A 265 -17.37 3.56 -12.80
C VAL A 265 -16.27 3.95 -11.81
N LEU A 266 -15.55 5.02 -12.09
CA LEU A 266 -14.49 5.51 -11.21
C LEU A 266 -14.99 6.69 -10.37
N ILE A 267 -14.66 6.69 -9.09
CA ILE A 267 -14.76 7.86 -8.23
C ILE A 267 -13.33 8.29 -7.92
N TRP A 268 -12.92 9.44 -8.43
CA TRP A 268 -11.51 9.82 -8.48
C TRP A 268 -11.24 11.16 -7.81
N GLY A 269 -10.29 11.17 -6.88
CA GLY A 269 -9.72 12.36 -6.27
C GLY A 269 -8.21 12.18 -6.10
N MET A 270 -7.44 13.25 -6.31
CA MET A 270 -5.97 13.18 -6.37
C MET A 270 -5.32 14.46 -5.87
N LEU A 271 -4.07 14.38 -5.44
CA LEU A 271 -3.26 15.53 -5.01
C LEU A 271 -2.51 16.16 -6.18
N ASN A 272 -2.27 17.47 -6.12
CA ASN A 272 -1.55 18.26 -7.12
C ASN A 272 -0.03 18.00 -7.16
N THR A 273 0.49 17.26 -6.17
CA THR A 273 1.89 16.81 -6.09
C THR A 273 2.16 15.58 -6.96
N LYS A 274 1.15 15.05 -7.65
CA LYS A 274 1.22 13.84 -8.46
C LYS A 274 0.73 14.14 -9.89
N ASP A 275 1.22 13.38 -10.86
CA ASP A 275 0.80 13.52 -12.25
C ASP A 275 -0.53 12.79 -12.50
N ALA A 276 -1.63 13.55 -12.43
CA ALA A 276 -2.98 13.05 -12.62
C ALA A 276 -3.20 12.44 -14.02
N SER A 277 -2.58 13.01 -15.05
CA SER A 277 -2.71 12.53 -16.42
C SER A 277 -2.02 11.17 -16.60
N GLN A 278 -0.83 11.00 -16.04
CA GLN A 278 -0.10 9.74 -16.10
C GLN A 278 -0.80 8.64 -15.27
N PHE A 279 -1.33 8.97 -14.09
CA PHE A 279 -2.12 8.02 -13.29
C PHE A 279 -3.37 7.54 -14.03
N PHE A 280 -4.15 8.46 -14.64
CA PHE A 280 -5.44 8.10 -15.21
C PHE A 280 -5.35 7.48 -16.61
N ARG A 281 -4.31 7.77 -17.39
CA ARG A 281 -4.18 7.31 -18.78
C ARG A 281 -4.38 5.78 -18.96
N PRO A 282 -3.82 4.88 -18.12
CA PRO A 282 -4.10 3.44 -18.22
C PRO A 282 -5.57 3.08 -17.93
N LEU A 283 -6.24 3.82 -17.05
CA LEU A 283 -7.62 3.59 -16.62
C LEU A 283 -8.65 4.12 -17.62
N ALA A 284 -8.30 5.13 -18.42
CA ALA A 284 -9.19 5.78 -19.39
C ALA A 284 -9.83 4.79 -20.38
N LYS A 285 -9.12 3.72 -20.75
CA LYS A 285 -9.65 2.71 -21.70
C LYS A 285 -10.65 1.74 -21.07
N LEU A 286 -10.73 1.70 -19.74
CA LEU A 286 -11.53 0.74 -18.98
C LEU A 286 -12.78 1.39 -18.37
N ALA A 287 -12.66 2.65 -17.96
CA ALA A 287 -13.74 3.38 -17.29
C ALA A 287 -14.86 3.72 -18.27
N SER A 288 -16.09 3.30 -17.96
CA SER A 288 -17.27 3.77 -18.69
C SER A 288 -17.66 5.19 -18.31
N GLN A 289 -17.38 5.58 -17.06
CA GLN A 289 -17.64 6.92 -16.55
C GLN A 289 -16.75 7.23 -15.35
N VAL A 290 -16.46 8.51 -15.15
CA VAL A 290 -15.71 9.00 -13.99
C VAL A 290 -16.51 10.08 -13.27
N VAL A 291 -16.60 9.96 -11.95
CA VAL A 291 -17.09 10.98 -11.04
C VAL A 291 -15.89 11.52 -10.27
N THR A 292 -15.54 12.79 -10.47
CA THR A 292 -14.43 13.41 -9.77
C THR A 292 -14.89 14.10 -8.50
N THR A 293 -14.06 14.07 -7.47
CA THR A 293 -14.32 14.74 -6.19
C THR A 293 -13.05 15.44 -5.71
N THR A 294 -13.21 16.62 -5.13
CA THR A 294 -12.14 17.25 -4.36
C THR A 294 -11.99 16.47 -3.06
N ILE A 295 -10.75 16.16 -2.65
CA ILE A 295 -10.51 15.44 -1.39
C ILE A 295 -10.81 16.38 -0.22
N PRO A 296 -11.71 16.03 0.71
CA PRO A 296 -12.07 16.90 1.82
C PRO A 296 -10.87 17.25 2.69
N GLY A 297 -10.79 18.49 3.18
CA GLY A 297 -9.76 18.89 4.15
C GLY A 297 -8.31 18.91 3.65
N GLU A 298 -8.05 18.55 2.40
CA GLU A 298 -6.69 18.43 1.84
C GLU A 298 -6.31 19.67 1.01
N PRO A 299 -5.37 20.52 1.48
CA PRO A 299 -4.99 21.76 0.78
C PRO A 299 -4.39 21.52 -0.60
N ASN A 300 -3.74 20.37 -0.79
CA ASN A 300 -3.10 19.96 -2.04
C ASN A 300 -4.04 19.16 -2.95
N ALA A 301 -5.32 19.02 -2.61
CA ALA A 301 -6.28 18.33 -3.47
C ALA A 301 -6.48 19.09 -4.78
N ILE A 302 -6.47 18.37 -5.91
CA ILE A 302 -6.88 18.93 -7.18
C ILE A 302 -8.40 19.14 -7.14
N PRO A 303 -8.91 20.34 -7.52
CA PRO A 303 -10.35 20.57 -7.62
C PRO A 303 -11.04 19.57 -8.55
N ALA A 304 -12.23 19.10 -8.17
CA ALA A 304 -13.01 18.13 -8.92
C ALA A 304 -13.17 18.51 -10.40
N GLU A 305 -13.39 19.80 -10.69
CA GLU A 305 -13.56 20.35 -12.02
C GLU A 305 -12.30 20.18 -12.88
N GLN A 306 -11.11 20.44 -12.32
CA GLN A 306 -9.83 20.27 -13.01
C GLN A 306 -9.52 18.80 -13.29
N LEU A 307 -9.87 17.90 -12.36
CA LEU A 307 -9.80 16.45 -12.61
C LEU A 307 -10.77 16.06 -13.73
N ALA A 308 -11.99 16.60 -13.74
CA ALA A 308 -12.97 16.29 -14.80
C ALA A 308 -12.49 16.76 -16.18
N GLU A 309 -11.81 17.91 -16.26
CA GLU A 309 -11.14 18.37 -17.48
C GLU A 309 -10.07 17.39 -17.95
N THR A 310 -9.24 16.89 -17.02
CA THR A 310 -8.21 15.87 -17.31
C THR A 310 -8.83 14.59 -17.88
N VAL A 311 -9.92 14.11 -17.27
CA VAL A 311 -10.67 12.93 -17.74
C VAL A 311 -11.22 13.14 -19.16
N ARG A 312 -11.84 14.31 -19.41
CA ARG A 312 -12.42 14.64 -20.72
C ARG A 312 -11.35 14.77 -21.80
N ALA A 313 -10.21 15.38 -21.47
CA ALA A 313 -9.06 15.49 -22.37
C ALA A 313 -8.50 14.12 -22.78
N LEU A 314 -8.64 13.11 -21.91
CA LEU A 314 -8.27 11.73 -22.17
C LEU A 314 -9.41 10.88 -22.79
N GLY A 315 -10.50 11.52 -23.23
CA GLY A 315 -11.56 10.90 -24.02
C GLY A 315 -12.65 10.19 -23.21
N CYS A 316 -12.74 10.44 -21.90
CA CYS A 316 -13.71 9.80 -21.01
C CYS A 316 -14.82 10.76 -20.58
N ALA A 317 -16.02 10.21 -20.33
CA ALA A 317 -17.11 10.97 -19.74
C ALA A 317 -16.83 11.27 -18.26
N ALA A 318 -16.98 12.54 -17.86
CA ALA A 318 -16.67 13.01 -16.52
C ALA A 318 -17.76 13.92 -15.95
N SER A 319 -18.12 13.68 -14.69
CA SER A 319 -18.98 14.54 -13.86
C SER A 319 -18.28 14.85 -12.53
N THR A 320 -18.69 15.92 -11.85
CA THR A 320 -18.16 16.28 -10.53
C THR A 320 -19.18 15.94 -9.44
N ALA A 321 -18.70 15.66 -8.23
CA ALA A 321 -19.52 15.50 -7.04
C ALA A 321 -18.92 16.30 -5.87
N SER A 322 -19.79 16.81 -4.99
CA SER A 322 -19.40 17.62 -3.83
C SER A 322 -18.93 16.80 -2.62
N SER A 323 -19.15 15.49 -2.63
CA SER A 323 -18.73 14.56 -1.58
C SER A 323 -18.59 13.15 -2.13
N VAL A 324 -17.85 12.30 -1.40
CA VAL A 324 -17.73 10.86 -1.71
C VAL A 324 -19.10 10.19 -1.73
N GLU A 325 -19.98 10.50 -0.75
CA GLU A 325 -21.32 9.94 -0.70
C GLU A 325 -22.14 10.31 -1.95
N ASN A 326 -22.10 11.58 -2.35
CA ASN A 326 -22.78 12.04 -3.57
C ASN A 326 -22.18 11.37 -4.82
N ALA A 327 -20.86 11.18 -4.86
CA ALA A 327 -20.21 10.47 -5.95
C ALA A 327 -20.66 9.01 -6.05
N VAL A 328 -20.82 8.33 -4.90
CA VAL A 328 -21.34 6.95 -4.83
C VAL A 328 -22.79 6.89 -5.28
N ARG A 329 -23.65 7.81 -4.83
CA ARG A 329 -25.06 7.90 -5.27
C ARG A 329 -25.17 8.15 -6.77
N GLN A 330 -24.33 9.04 -7.29
CA GLN A 330 -24.26 9.31 -8.72
C GLN A 330 -23.81 8.05 -9.48
N ALA A 331 -22.71 7.41 -9.07
CA ALA A 331 -22.21 6.17 -9.67
C ALA A 331 -23.27 5.05 -9.67
N ALA A 332 -24.03 4.92 -8.58
CA ALA A 332 -25.15 3.99 -8.45
C ALA A 332 -26.30 4.27 -9.43
N SER A 333 -26.60 5.54 -9.70
CA SER A 333 -27.68 5.95 -10.61
C SER A 333 -27.36 5.75 -12.09
N LEU A 334 -26.07 5.70 -12.44
CA LEU A 334 -25.60 5.63 -13.83
C LEU A 334 -25.72 4.24 -14.45
N GLN A 335 -25.62 3.19 -13.63
CA GLN A 335 -25.61 1.80 -14.07
C GLN A 335 -26.30 0.90 -13.04
N PRO A 336 -27.25 0.03 -13.45
CA PRO A 336 -27.97 -0.85 -12.52
C PRO A 336 -27.10 -1.96 -11.90
N ALA A 337 -25.99 -2.31 -12.55
CA ALA A 337 -25.01 -3.26 -12.06
C ALA A 337 -23.61 -2.81 -12.52
N SER A 338 -22.81 -2.27 -11.61
CA SER A 338 -21.50 -1.70 -11.93
C SER A 338 -20.43 -2.11 -10.93
N ARG A 339 -19.19 -2.03 -11.39
CA ARG A 339 -18.00 -2.07 -10.54
C ARG A 339 -17.59 -0.63 -10.29
N ILE A 340 -17.75 -0.18 -9.05
CA ILE A 340 -17.40 1.17 -8.63
C ILE A 340 -16.07 1.10 -7.90
N LEU A 341 -15.07 1.86 -8.37
CA LEU A 341 -13.77 1.98 -7.70
C LEU A 341 -13.57 3.41 -7.24
N ILE A 342 -13.33 3.59 -5.94
CA ILE A 342 -12.83 4.84 -5.37
C ILE A 342 -11.30 4.78 -5.34
N CYS A 343 -10.61 5.73 -5.99
CA CYS A 343 -9.14 5.70 -6.05
C CYS A 343 -8.49 7.08 -6.22
N GLY A 344 -7.14 7.10 -6.22
CA GLY A 344 -6.31 8.25 -6.59
C GLY A 344 -5.57 8.92 -5.44
N SER A 345 -5.87 8.56 -4.19
CA SER A 345 -5.19 9.10 -3.01
C SER A 345 -5.40 8.24 -1.76
N LEU A 346 -4.37 8.13 -0.93
CA LEU A 346 -4.48 7.54 0.41
C LEU A 346 -5.36 8.39 1.33
N TYR A 347 -5.37 9.71 1.18
CA TYR A 347 -6.24 10.61 1.96
C TYR A 347 -7.72 10.41 1.62
N LEU A 348 -8.04 10.29 0.33
CA LEU A 348 -9.39 9.94 -0.11
C LEU A 348 -9.81 8.58 0.46
N ALA A 349 -8.90 7.60 0.43
CA ALA A 349 -9.16 6.30 1.01
C ALA A 349 -9.36 6.34 2.53
N GLY A 350 -8.60 7.18 3.24
CA GLY A 350 -8.80 7.45 4.66
C GLY A 350 -10.21 7.97 4.96
N HIS A 351 -10.69 8.97 4.21
CA HIS A 351 -12.06 9.49 4.36
C HIS A 351 -13.13 8.42 4.11
N VAL A 352 -12.93 7.56 3.11
CA VAL A 352 -13.85 6.46 2.81
C VAL A 352 -13.89 5.47 3.98
N LEU A 353 -12.73 5.05 4.48
CA LEU A 353 -12.65 4.09 5.58
C LEU A 353 -13.20 4.65 6.89
N ALA A 354 -12.95 5.92 7.20
CA ALA A 354 -13.52 6.58 8.37
C ALA A 354 -15.06 6.57 8.34
N ALA A 355 -15.65 6.86 7.18
CA ALA A 355 -17.11 6.82 7.01
C ALA A 355 -17.70 5.41 7.17
N GLU A 356 -16.95 4.37 6.76
CA GLU A 356 -17.38 2.98 6.95
C GLU A 356 -17.27 2.56 8.44
N GLU A 357 -16.21 2.95 9.16
CA GLU A 357 -16.01 2.62 10.60
C GLU A 357 -17.09 3.23 11.52
N GLU A 358 -17.48 4.49 11.32
CA GLU A 358 -18.52 5.15 12.12
C GLU A 358 -19.88 4.44 12.03
N THR A 359 -20.12 3.77 10.90
CA THR A 359 -21.36 3.03 10.65
C THR A 359 -21.38 1.69 11.39
N GLU A 360 -20.23 1.01 11.49
CA GLU A 360 -20.12 -0.23 12.28
C GLU A 360 -20.30 0.03 13.78
N MET A 361 -19.71 1.10 14.33
CA MET A 361 -19.90 1.44 15.75
C MET A 361 -21.33 1.88 16.09
N SER A 362 -22.01 2.59 15.18
CA SER A 362 -23.42 2.97 15.36
C SER A 362 -24.37 1.78 15.22
N ALA A 363 -24.07 0.80 14.35
CA ALA A 363 -24.81 -0.45 14.25
C ALA A 363 -24.66 -1.34 15.50
N VAL A 364 -23.44 -1.44 16.07
CA VAL A 364 -23.17 -2.23 17.29
C VAL A 364 -23.82 -1.60 18.52
N SER A 365 -23.77 -0.27 18.66
CA SER A 365 -24.41 0.43 19.78
C SER A 365 -25.95 0.47 19.70
N GLY A 366 -26.52 0.31 18.51
CA GLY A 366 -27.97 0.17 18.28
C GLY A 366 -28.57 -1.18 18.69
N VAL A 367 -27.76 -2.25 18.74
CA VAL A 367 -28.20 -3.59 19.17
C VAL A 367 -28.25 -3.72 20.71
N ALA A 368 -27.52 -2.87 21.44
CA ALA A 368 -27.56 -2.81 22.90
C ALA A 368 -28.76 -2.00 23.48
N ARG A 369 -29.61 -1.43 22.61
CA ARG A 369 -30.85 -0.73 22.98
C ARG A 369 -32.06 -1.29 22.24
N ARG A 370 -32.41 -2.54 22.51
CA ARG A 370 -33.77 -3.06 22.32
C ARG A 370 -34.17 -3.94 23.47
#